data_AF-A0A2A1ZL58-F1
#
_entry.id   AF-A0A2A1ZL58-F1
#
_cell.length_a   1.000
_cell.length_b   1.000
_cell.length_c   1.000
_cell.angle_alpha   90.00
_cell.angle_beta   90.00
_cell.angle_gamma   90.00
#
_symmetry.space_group_name_H-M   'P 1'
#
loop_
_entity.id
_entity.type
_entity.pdbx_description
1 polymer ?
#
loop_
_entity_poly.entity_id
_entity_poly.type
_entity_poly.pdbx_seq_one_letter_code
_entity_poly.pdbx_strand_id
1 'polypeptide(L)'
;MGFKDEINREKAALLSTKRPYETVAFILFSVLFIYQILVLLLRASQFFFKASVGWFNLGGTVLPPFFARIVGLDSTSKFYALLAFAALFVFYFLIYVLVFNYSKKNGNAKWTWTLIVVFAPLYIGNIFFIHPYILYAVYVFRVYFFRFIKTVIEEYKAFDLAKHNEKEEAINKELEKDYMETQDDESEVEA
;
A
#
# COMPACT_ATOMS: atom_id res chain seq x y z
N MET A 1 -15.39 27.60 8.87
CA MET A 1 -14.43 27.36 9.99
C MET A 1 -13.09 27.92 9.57
N GLY A 2 -12.47 28.76 10.40
CA GLY A 2 -11.17 29.34 10.08
C GLY A 2 -10.02 28.35 10.30
N PHE A 3 -8.90 28.56 9.62
CA PHE A 3 -7.67 27.75 9.78
C PHE A 3 -7.20 27.68 11.24
N LYS A 4 -7.35 28.78 11.99
CA LYS A 4 -7.03 28.83 13.43
C LYS A 4 -7.93 27.93 14.27
N ASP A 5 -9.22 27.85 13.94
CA ASP A 5 -10.18 27.00 14.66
C ASP A 5 -9.91 25.52 14.38
N GLU A 6 -9.53 25.20 13.14
CA GLU A 6 -9.13 23.85 12.72
C GLU A 6 -7.90 23.39 13.51
N ILE A 7 -6.88 24.25 13.65
CA ILE A 7 -5.67 23.97 14.43
C ILE A 7 -6.00 23.80 15.91
N ASN A 8 -6.80 24.68 16.50
CA ASN A 8 -7.16 24.60 17.91
C ASN A 8 -7.96 23.34 18.23
N ARG A 9 -8.86 22.93 17.32
CA ARG A 9 -9.59 21.66 17.40
C ARG A 9 -8.65 20.46 17.30
N GLU A 10 -7.70 20.49 16.37
CA GLU A 10 -6.70 19.40 16.25
C GLU A 10 -5.80 19.32 17.48
N LYS A 11 -5.36 20.45 18.03
CA LYS A 11 -4.58 20.51 19.27
C LYS A 11 -5.36 19.92 20.45
N ALA A 12 -6.63 20.30 20.61
CA ALA A 12 -7.48 19.75 21.66
C ALA A 12 -7.72 18.23 21.48
N ALA A 13 -7.90 17.76 20.25
CA ALA A 13 -8.04 16.34 19.96
C ALA A 13 -6.78 15.54 20.29
N LEU A 14 -5.59 16.07 19.95
CA LEU A 14 -4.29 15.46 20.22
C LEU A 14 -3.90 15.50 21.71
N LEU A 15 -4.34 16.50 22.46
CA LEU A 15 -4.14 16.59 23.90
C LEU A 15 -5.18 15.80 24.70
N SER A 16 -6.30 15.41 24.08
CA SER A 16 -7.30 14.59 24.74
C SER A 16 -6.74 13.18 25.00
N THR A 17 -6.93 12.69 26.22
CA THR A 17 -6.42 11.41 26.74
C THR A 17 -6.88 10.17 25.96
N LYS A 18 -7.73 10.33 24.94
CA LYS A 18 -8.37 9.22 24.23
C LYS A 18 -7.45 8.51 23.22
N ARG A 19 -6.33 9.11 22.77
CA ARG A 19 -5.44 8.51 21.74
C ARG A 19 -3.95 8.89 21.87
N PRO A 20 -3.26 8.48 22.96
CA PRO A 20 -1.84 8.82 23.16
C PRO A 20 -0.92 8.36 22.00
N TYR A 21 -1.26 7.26 21.35
CA TYR A 21 -0.54 6.74 20.19
C TYR A 21 -0.63 7.66 18.95
N GLU A 22 -1.72 8.42 18.80
CA GLU A 22 -1.92 9.34 17.67
C GLU A 22 -1.05 10.60 17.85
N THR A 23 -0.88 11.05 19.09
CA THR A 23 0.00 12.17 19.47
C THR A 23 1.47 11.80 19.28
N VAL A 24 1.89 10.61 19.73
CA VAL A 24 3.24 10.11 19.47
C VAL A 24 3.49 9.99 17.96
N ALA A 25 2.53 9.45 17.20
CA ALA A 25 2.65 9.34 15.76
C ALA A 25 2.79 10.70 15.07
N PHE A 26 2.05 11.72 15.52
CA PHE A 26 2.19 13.08 15.02
C PHE A 26 3.58 13.68 15.29
N ILE A 27 4.11 13.50 16.49
CA ILE A 27 5.45 14.00 16.86
C ILE A 27 6.52 13.32 15.99
N LEU A 28 6.49 11.99 15.89
CA LEU A 28 7.43 11.23 15.07
C LEU A 28 7.33 11.62 13.59
N PHE A 29 6.11 11.73 13.06
CA PHE A 29 5.88 12.18 11.69
C PHE A 29 6.47 13.57 11.46
N SER A 30 6.24 14.51 12.38
CA SER A 30 6.71 15.88 12.24
C SER A 30 8.24 15.95 12.21
N VAL A 31 8.92 15.23 13.12
CA VAL A 31 10.39 15.17 13.16
C VAL A 31 10.96 14.57 11.87
N LEU A 32 10.44 13.42 11.43
CA LEU A 32 10.89 12.74 10.22
C LEU A 32 10.63 13.57 8.96
N PHE A 33 9.45 14.19 8.88
CA PHE A 33 9.07 15.03 7.76
C PHE A 33 9.94 16.28 7.67
N ILE A 34 10.16 16.98 8.79
CA ILE A 34 11.04 18.15 8.83
C ILE A 34 12.47 17.75 8.43
N TYR A 35 12.99 16.65 8.98
CA TYR A 35 14.31 16.14 8.61
C TYR A 35 14.40 15.86 7.11
N GLN A 36 13.43 15.14 6.55
CA GLN A 36 13.36 14.80 5.14
C GLN A 36 13.35 16.05 4.26
N ILE A 37 12.48 17.03 4.57
CA ILE A 37 12.37 18.28 3.79
C ILE A 37 13.66 19.10 3.88
N LEU A 38 14.26 19.23 5.06
CA LEU A 38 15.51 19.99 5.22
C LEU A 38 16.65 19.38 4.41
N VAL A 39 16.83 18.06 4.48
CA VAL A 39 17.88 17.40 3.69
C VAL A 39 17.59 17.52 2.20
N LEU A 40 16.34 17.32 1.78
CA LEU A 40 15.93 17.45 0.39
C LEU A 40 16.19 18.87 -0.16
N LEU A 41 15.87 19.91 0.62
CA LEU A 41 16.14 21.31 0.25
C LEU A 41 17.64 21.60 0.15
N LEU A 42 18.45 21.12 1.11
CA LEU A 42 19.90 21.27 1.07
C LEU A 42 20.50 20.60 -0.18
N ARG A 43 20.06 19.38 -0.51
CA ARG A 43 20.53 18.64 -1.70
C ARG A 43 20.05 19.27 -3.00
N ALA A 44 18.79 19.71 -3.06
CA ALA A 44 18.26 20.45 -4.18
C ALA A 44 19.07 21.73 -4.41
N SER A 45 19.35 22.50 -3.36
CA SER A 45 20.09 23.74 -3.47
C SER A 45 21.51 23.52 -4.01
N GLN A 46 22.20 22.49 -3.50
CA GLN A 46 23.52 22.09 -3.98
C GLN A 46 23.49 21.69 -5.46
N PHE A 47 22.50 20.94 -5.90
CA PHE A 47 22.46 20.43 -7.27
C PHE A 47 21.97 21.46 -8.31
N PHE A 48 20.99 22.29 -7.97
CA PHE A 48 20.41 23.24 -8.90
C PHE A 48 21.20 24.55 -9.00
N PHE A 49 21.71 25.06 -7.87
CA PHE A 49 22.31 26.40 -7.78
C PHE A 49 23.83 26.41 -7.64
N LYS A 50 24.44 25.41 -7.01
CA LYS A 50 25.90 25.29 -7.05
C LYS A 50 26.25 24.49 -8.29
N ALA A 51 27.05 25.09 -9.18
CA ALA A 51 27.55 24.46 -10.40
C ALA A 51 28.59 23.35 -10.10
N SER A 52 28.31 22.45 -9.15
CA SER A 52 29.11 21.25 -9.01
C SER A 52 28.77 20.32 -10.16
N VAL A 53 29.79 19.85 -10.87
CA VAL A 53 29.73 18.82 -11.92
C VAL A 53 29.43 17.45 -11.29
N GLY A 54 28.42 17.38 -10.43
CA GLY A 54 28.18 16.29 -9.49
C GLY A 54 26.77 15.71 -9.60
N TRP A 55 26.66 14.44 -9.24
CA TRP A 55 25.42 13.67 -9.23
C TRP A 55 24.47 14.14 -8.10
N PHE A 56 23.17 14.09 -8.35
CA PHE A 56 22.16 14.28 -7.31
C PHE A 56 22.25 13.16 -6.28
N ASN A 57 22.95 13.44 -5.18
CA ASN A 57 23.17 12.47 -4.11
C ASN A 57 22.00 12.47 -3.12
N LEU A 58 21.28 11.36 -3.09
CA LEU A 58 20.16 11.12 -2.18
C LEU A 58 20.64 10.77 -0.75
N GLY A 59 21.80 10.14 -0.60
CA GLY A 59 22.31 9.68 0.69
C GLY A 59 21.34 8.76 1.45
N GLY A 60 21.47 8.69 2.77
CA GLY A 60 20.56 7.96 3.67
C GLY A 60 19.24 8.70 3.95
N THR A 61 18.71 9.44 2.98
CA THR A 61 17.43 10.13 3.19
C THR A 61 16.26 9.16 3.24
N VAL A 62 15.30 9.51 4.09
CA VAL A 62 14.05 8.77 4.31
C VAL A 62 13.07 9.15 3.19
N LEU A 63 13.42 8.82 1.93
CA LEU A 63 12.62 9.13 0.74
C LEU A 63 11.86 7.89 0.26
N PRO A 64 10.69 8.07 -0.36
CA PRO A 64 10.01 6.97 -1.03
C PRO A 64 10.90 6.33 -2.11
N PRO A 65 10.90 4.99 -2.26
CA PRO A 65 11.79 4.29 -3.19
C PRO A 65 11.69 4.75 -4.65
N PHE A 66 10.51 5.19 -5.11
CA PHE A 66 10.33 5.69 -6.47
C PHE A 66 11.16 6.97 -6.73
N PHE A 67 11.39 7.80 -5.71
CA PHE A 67 12.13 9.04 -5.86
C PHE A 67 13.58 8.73 -6.25
N ALA A 68 14.18 7.75 -5.57
CA ALA A 68 15.52 7.28 -5.89
C ALA A 68 15.60 6.64 -7.27
N ARG A 69 14.55 5.92 -7.70
CA ARG A 69 14.49 5.32 -9.03
C ARG A 69 14.42 6.36 -10.15
N ILE A 70 13.60 7.41 -10.00
CA ILE A 70 13.46 8.46 -11.03
C ILE A 70 14.76 9.26 -11.16
N VAL A 71 15.36 9.67 -10.04
CA VAL A 71 16.66 10.35 -10.04
C VAL A 71 17.77 9.44 -10.59
N GLY A 72 17.73 8.15 -10.27
CA GLY A 72 18.73 7.17 -10.69
C GLY A 72 18.73 6.85 -12.20
N LEU A 73 17.70 7.26 -12.95
CA LEU A 73 17.69 7.15 -14.42
C LEU A 73 18.82 7.97 -15.04
N ASP A 74 19.02 9.19 -14.55
CA ASP A 74 20.17 10.02 -14.85
C ASP A 74 20.34 11.05 -13.72
N SER A 75 21.30 10.77 -12.85
CA SER A 75 21.58 11.56 -11.65
C SER A 75 22.29 12.88 -11.93
N THR A 76 22.76 13.12 -13.17
CA THR A 76 23.37 14.39 -13.59
C THR A 76 22.33 15.36 -14.14
N SER A 77 21.20 14.85 -14.61
CA SER A 77 20.21 15.63 -15.31
C SER A 77 19.20 16.30 -14.38
N LYS A 78 19.11 17.63 -14.53
CA LYS A 78 18.14 18.48 -13.81
C LYS A 78 16.69 18.13 -14.12
N PHE A 79 16.42 17.57 -15.30
CA PHE A 79 15.08 17.17 -15.72
C PHE A 79 14.55 16.02 -14.85
N TYR A 80 15.32 14.95 -14.68
CA TYR A 80 14.89 13.80 -13.87
C TYR A 80 14.79 14.14 -12.39
N ALA A 81 15.67 15.02 -11.88
CA ALA A 81 15.51 15.56 -10.54
C ALA A 81 14.15 16.28 -10.38
N LEU A 82 13.80 17.19 -11.31
CA LEU A 82 12.54 17.94 -11.26
C LEU A 82 11.31 17.03 -11.42
N LEU A 83 11.40 16.00 -12.27
CA LEU A 83 10.39 14.96 -12.40
C LEU A 83 10.20 14.18 -11.09
N ALA A 84 11.29 13.87 -10.38
CA ALA A 84 11.21 13.20 -9.08
C ALA A 84 10.52 14.08 -8.02
N PHE A 85 10.79 15.40 -8.00
CA PHE A 85 10.08 16.35 -7.15
C PHE A 85 8.58 16.42 -7.48
N ALA A 86 8.21 16.45 -8.77
CA ALA A 86 6.82 16.42 -9.19
C ALA A 86 6.11 15.13 -8.74
N ALA A 87 6.76 13.97 -8.93
CA ALA A 87 6.25 12.69 -8.44
C ALA A 87 6.12 12.66 -6.91
N LEU A 88 7.06 13.26 -6.17
CA LEU A 88 7.00 13.38 -4.72
C LEU A 88 5.80 14.21 -4.26
N PHE A 89 5.53 15.33 -4.94
CA PHE A 89 4.37 16.16 -4.66
C PHE A 89 3.06 15.39 -4.87
N VAL A 90 2.92 14.72 -6.01
CA VAL A 90 1.76 13.87 -6.31
C VAL A 90 1.60 12.77 -5.26
N PHE A 91 2.71 12.16 -4.85
CA PHE A 91 2.69 11.14 -3.81
C PHE A 91 2.12 11.67 -2.49
N TYR A 92 2.64 12.78 -1.95
CA TYR A 92 2.10 13.37 -0.71
C TYR A 92 0.65 13.85 -0.86
N PHE A 93 0.28 14.35 -2.03
CA PHE A 93 -1.11 14.70 -2.33
C PHE A 93 -2.04 13.48 -2.26
N LEU A 94 -1.64 12.35 -2.84
CA LEU A 94 -2.39 11.10 -2.76
C LEU A 94 -2.48 10.59 -1.32
N ILE A 95 -1.39 10.65 -0.54
CA ILE A 95 -1.43 10.31 0.89
C ILE A 95 -2.42 11.19 1.65
N TYR A 96 -2.43 12.48 1.36
CA TYR A 96 -3.38 13.40 1.98
C TYR A 96 -4.83 13.00 1.68
N VAL A 97 -5.15 12.71 0.41
CA VAL A 97 -6.52 12.34 0.00
C VAL A 97 -6.92 10.97 0.52
N LEU A 98 -6.07 9.95 0.30
CA LEU A 98 -6.40 8.54 0.53
C LEU A 98 -6.21 8.09 1.97
N VAL A 99 -5.22 8.63 2.68
CA VAL A 99 -4.89 8.20 4.05
C VAL A 99 -5.38 9.21 5.05
N PHE A 100 -4.93 10.47 4.93
CA PHE A 100 -5.19 11.48 5.94
C PHE A 100 -6.66 11.90 5.99
N ASN A 101 -7.22 12.32 4.85
CA ASN A 101 -8.60 12.77 4.73
C ASN A 101 -9.59 11.63 4.94
N TYR A 102 -9.31 10.44 4.39
CA TYR A 102 -10.14 9.25 4.64
C TYR A 102 -10.16 8.88 6.12
N SER A 103 -8.99 8.81 6.78
CA SER A 103 -8.93 8.48 8.20
C SER A 103 -9.62 9.52 9.07
N LYS A 104 -9.48 10.81 8.72
CA LYS A 104 -10.19 11.91 9.39
C LYS A 104 -11.71 11.76 9.28
N LYS A 105 -12.23 11.47 8.07
CA LYS A 105 -13.68 11.32 7.82
C LYS A 105 -14.28 10.13 8.56
N ASN A 106 -13.53 9.04 8.69
CA ASN A 106 -14.00 7.80 9.33
C ASN A 106 -13.63 7.70 10.82
N GLY A 107 -13.10 8.76 11.42
CA GLY A 107 -12.71 8.79 12.84
C GLY A 107 -11.53 7.86 13.18
N ASN A 108 -10.76 7.39 12.19
CA ASN A 108 -9.57 6.57 12.39
C ASN A 108 -8.36 7.44 12.83
N ALA A 109 -7.29 6.80 13.29
CA ALA A 109 -6.07 7.47 13.73
C ALA A 109 -5.24 7.99 12.55
N LYS A 110 -5.56 9.20 12.08
CA LYS A 110 -5.03 9.74 10.81
C LYS A 110 -3.51 9.86 10.82
N TRP A 111 -2.91 10.30 11.92
CA TRP A 111 -1.47 10.50 12.03
C TRP A 111 -0.71 9.18 12.11
N THR A 112 -1.25 8.20 12.84
CA THR A 112 -0.67 6.86 12.91
C THR A 112 -0.62 6.20 11.54
N TRP A 113 -1.72 6.22 10.80
CA TRP A 113 -1.75 5.64 9.45
C TRP A 113 -0.89 6.42 8.46
N THR A 114 -0.87 7.75 8.55
CA THR A 114 -0.01 8.56 7.68
C THR A 114 1.47 8.29 7.94
N LEU A 115 1.89 8.19 9.21
CA LEU A 115 3.25 7.82 9.60
C LEU A 115 3.63 6.44 9.06
N ILE A 116 2.76 5.44 9.25
CA ILE A 116 3.01 4.09 8.78
C ILE A 116 3.13 4.06 7.26
N VAL A 117 2.20 4.68 6.55
CA VAL A 117 2.18 4.60 5.08
C VAL A 117 3.37 5.33 4.45
N VAL A 118 3.75 6.50 4.97
CA VAL A 118 4.83 7.32 4.41
C VAL A 118 6.21 6.78 4.80
N PHE A 119 6.40 6.40 6.07
CA PHE A 119 7.73 6.13 6.62
C PHE A 119 7.97 4.67 6.99
N ALA A 120 6.94 3.85 7.24
CA ALA A 120 7.16 2.43 7.52
C ALA A 120 7.68 1.59 6.35
N PRO A 121 7.52 1.94 5.05
CA PRO A 121 8.10 1.10 3.99
C PRO A 121 9.61 0.94 4.12
N LEU A 122 10.29 1.93 4.71
CA LEU A 122 11.74 1.92 4.93
C LEU A 122 12.20 1.03 6.09
N TYR A 123 11.32 0.76 7.06
CA TYR A 123 11.66 0.02 8.29
C TYR A 123 10.98 -1.34 8.38
N ILE A 124 9.69 -1.42 8.00
CA ILE A 124 8.81 -2.59 8.19
C ILE A 124 8.63 -3.35 6.86
N GLY A 125 8.67 -2.65 5.72
CA GLY A 125 8.49 -3.26 4.39
C GLY A 125 9.57 -4.29 4.03
N ASN A 126 10.81 -4.07 4.49
CA ASN A 126 11.92 -5.02 4.30
C ASN A 126 11.83 -6.27 5.21
N ILE A 127 11.09 -6.18 6.32
CA ILE A 127 10.99 -7.29 7.30
C ILE A 127 9.80 -8.19 6.97
N PHE A 128 8.64 -7.60 6.64
CA PHE A 128 7.41 -8.35 6.44
C PHE A 128 7.06 -8.62 4.97
N PHE A 129 7.84 -8.12 4.01
CA PHE A 129 7.58 -8.18 2.56
C PHE A 129 6.21 -7.62 2.11
N ILE A 130 5.40 -7.11 3.04
CA ILE A 130 4.10 -6.50 2.79
C ILE A 130 4.29 -4.99 2.80
N HIS A 131 3.95 -4.36 1.68
CA HIS A 131 4.01 -2.91 1.59
C HIS A 131 2.97 -2.28 2.56
N PRO A 132 3.31 -1.25 3.34
CA PRO A 132 2.40 -0.62 4.30
C PRO A 132 1.07 -0.12 3.73
N TYR A 133 1.02 0.20 2.43
CA TYR A 133 -0.24 0.50 1.73
C TYR A 133 -1.23 -0.67 1.75
N ILE A 134 -0.73 -1.91 1.69
CA ILE A 134 -1.54 -3.14 1.75
C ILE A 134 -2.13 -3.29 3.15
N LEU A 135 -1.33 -3.07 4.20
CA LEU A 135 -1.82 -3.09 5.58
C LEU A 135 -2.90 -2.02 5.81
N TYR A 136 -2.70 -0.82 5.26
CA TYR A 136 -3.70 0.23 5.31
C TYR A 136 -4.97 -0.16 4.56
N ALA A 137 -4.86 -0.72 3.35
CA ALA A 137 -6.00 -1.17 2.57
C ALA A 137 -6.80 -2.26 3.31
N VAL A 138 -6.13 -3.28 3.87
CA VAL A 138 -6.77 -4.32 4.68
C VAL A 138 -7.48 -3.72 5.90
N TYR A 139 -6.87 -2.74 6.57
CA TYR A 139 -7.49 -2.06 7.69
C TYR A 139 -8.73 -1.23 7.31
N VAL A 140 -8.66 -0.50 6.19
CA VAL A 140 -9.77 0.28 5.64
C VAL A 140 -10.93 -0.64 5.27
N PHE A 141 -10.63 -1.73 4.58
CA PHE A 141 -11.63 -2.72 4.14
C PHE A 141 -11.91 -3.80 5.18
N ARG A 142 -11.47 -3.65 6.43
CA ARG A 142 -11.56 -4.72 7.46
C ARG A 142 -12.94 -5.34 7.57
N VAL A 143 -14.00 -4.55 7.48
CA VAL A 143 -15.38 -5.05 7.58
C VAL A 143 -15.72 -5.98 6.41
N TYR A 144 -15.30 -5.62 5.20
CA TYR A 144 -15.49 -6.44 4.00
C TYR A 144 -14.56 -7.65 3.99
N PHE A 145 -13.31 -7.46 4.41
CA PHE A 145 -12.31 -8.53 4.49
C PHE A 145 -12.71 -9.60 5.50
N PHE A 146 -13.18 -9.22 6.69
CA PHE A 146 -13.68 -10.17 7.68
C PHE A 146 -14.98 -10.84 7.26
N ARG A 147 -15.86 -10.13 6.52
CA ARG A 147 -17.05 -10.76 5.90
C ARG A 147 -16.64 -11.81 4.88
N PHE A 148 -15.69 -11.49 4.00
CA PHE A 148 -15.17 -12.43 3.01
C PHE A 148 -14.55 -13.66 3.67
N ILE A 149 -13.65 -13.48 4.65
CA ILE A 149 -13.06 -14.59 5.41
C ILE A 149 -14.15 -15.44 6.07
N LYS A 150 -15.15 -14.81 6.68
CA LYS A 150 -16.27 -15.53 7.30
C LYS A 150 -17.01 -16.38 6.27
N THR A 151 -17.34 -15.82 5.10
CA THR A 151 -17.99 -16.55 4.01
C THR A 151 -17.14 -17.73 3.55
N VAL A 152 -15.85 -17.54 3.30
CA VAL A 152 -14.93 -18.62 2.90
C VAL A 152 -14.85 -19.71 3.96
N ILE A 153 -14.79 -19.35 5.25
CA ILE A 153 -14.77 -20.33 6.34
C ILE A 153 -16.09 -21.08 6.44
N GLU A 154 -17.22 -20.40 6.27
CA GLU A 154 -18.55 -21.03 6.29
C GLU A 154 -18.75 -21.95 5.09
N GLU A 155 -18.33 -21.54 3.90
CA GLU A 155 -18.31 -22.38 2.69
C GLU A 155 -17.38 -23.58 2.88
N TYR A 156 -16.17 -23.38 3.41
CA TYR A 156 -15.23 -24.47 3.69
C TYR A 156 -15.77 -25.45 4.75
N LYS A 157 -16.45 -24.96 5.78
CA LYS A 157 -17.10 -25.83 6.79
C LYS A 157 -18.31 -26.57 6.25
N ALA A 158 -19.03 -25.97 5.30
CA ALA A 158 -20.14 -26.60 4.60
C ALA A 158 -19.67 -27.53 3.46
N PHE A 159 -18.38 -27.48 3.13
CA PHE A 159 -17.75 -28.31 2.12
C PHE A 159 -17.57 -29.73 2.65
N ASP A 160 -18.54 -30.59 2.34
CA ASP A 160 -18.45 -32.01 2.63
C ASP A 160 -17.54 -32.68 1.59
N LEU A 161 -16.28 -32.92 1.98
CA LEU A 161 -15.25 -33.52 1.14
C LEU A 161 -15.69 -34.88 0.58
N ALA A 162 -16.43 -35.68 1.35
CA ALA A 162 -16.88 -37.00 0.91
C ALA A 162 -17.89 -36.87 -0.25
N LYS A 163 -18.85 -35.96 -0.11
CA LYS A 163 -19.89 -35.71 -1.12
C LYS A 163 -19.34 -35.04 -2.39
N HIS A 164 -18.28 -34.25 -2.26
CA HIS A 164 -17.62 -33.64 -3.41
C HIS A 164 -16.77 -34.65 -4.19
N ASN A 165 -16.06 -35.53 -3.49
CA ASN A 165 -15.28 -36.61 -4.12
C ASN A 165 -16.20 -37.62 -4.82
N GLU A 166 -17.35 -37.99 -4.24
CA GLU A 166 -18.34 -38.85 -4.90
C GLU A 166 -18.91 -38.20 -6.19
N LYS A 167 -19.11 -36.88 -6.17
CA LYS A 167 -19.56 -36.14 -7.36
C LYS A 167 -18.48 -36.06 -8.44
N GLU A 168 -17.22 -35.82 -8.06
CA GLU A 168 -16.11 -35.84 -9.01
C GLU A 168 -15.89 -37.24 -9.59
N GLU A 169 -15.94 -38.30 -8.78
CA GLU A 169 -15.85 -39.68 -9.28
C GLU A 169 -17.01 -40.05 -10.22
N ALA A 170 -18.23 -39.57 -9.95
CA ALA A 170 -19.38 -39.79 -10.82
C ALA A 170 -19.21 -39.08 -12.17
N ILE A 171 -18.76 -37.81 -12.17
CA ILE A 171 -18.50 -37.04 -13.39
C ILE A 171 -17.35 -37.67 -14.19
N ASN A 172 -16.29 -38.12 -13.52
CA ASN A 172 -15.16 -38.75 -14.19
C ASN A 172 -15.54 -40.08 -14.85
N LYS A 173 -16.40 -40.89 -14.20
CA LYS A 173 -16.95 -42.12 -14.78
C LYS A 173 -17.86 -41.86 -15.97
N GLU A 174 -18.65 -40.79 -15.92
CA GLU A 174 -19.53 -40.39 -17.01
C GLU A 174 -18.72 -39.90 -18.22
N LEU A 175 -17.66 -39.13 -17.99
CA LEU A 175 -16.69 -38.72 -19.01
C LEU A 175 -15.91 -39.91 -19.60
N GLU A 176 -15.45 -40.86 -18.77
CA GLU A 176 -14.80 -42.08 -19.25
C GLU A 176 -15.75 -42.92 -20.11
N LYS A 177 -17.03 -43.00 -19.73
CA LYS A 177 -18.03 -43.75 -20.50
C LYS A 177 -18.32 -43.09 -21.86
N ASP A 178 -18.46 -41.76 -21.88
CA ASP A 178 -18.68 -40.98 -23.10
C ASP A 178 -17.48 -41.09 -24.06
N TYR A 179 -16.25 -41.08 -23.52
CA TYR A 179 -15.02 -41.31 -24.28
C TYR A 179 -14.93 -42.72 -24.88
N MET A 180 -15.40 -43.75 -24.17
CA MET A 180 -15.38 -45.13 -24.65
C MET A 180 -16.48 -45.38 -25.70
N GLU A 181 -17.67 -44.81 -25.52
CA GLU A 181 -18.75 -44.86 -26.53
C GLU A 181 -18.36 -44.12 -27.82
N THR A 182 -17.63 -43.01 -27.76
CA THR A 182 -17.14 -42.32 -28.96
C THR A 182 -16.02 -43.07 -29.70
N GLN A 183 -15.19 -43.85 -29.00
CA GLN A 183 -14.18 -44.70 -29.67
C GLN A 183 -14.78 -45.93 -30.34
N ASP A 184 -15.82 -46.53 -29.75
CA ASP A 184 -16.50 -47.68 -30.35
C ASP A 184 -17.26 -47.26 -31.63
N ASP A 185 -17.94 -46.10 -31.63
CA ASP A 185 -18.62 -45.55 -32.81
C ASP A 185 -17.66 -45.17 -33.95
N GLU A 186 -16.45 -44.66 -33.65
CA GLU A 186 -15.44 -44.39 -34.69
C GLU A 186 -14.84 -45.69 -35.28
N SER A 187 -14.81 -46.77 -34.50
CA SER A 187 -14.28 -48.07 -34.95
C SER A 187 -15.26 -48.89 -35.82
N GLU A 188 -16.59 -48.68 -35.67
CA GLU A 188 -17.60 -49.29 -36.54
C GLU A 188 -17.77 -48.57 -37.89
N VAL A 189 -17.31 -47.32 -38.00
CA VAL A 189 -17.36 -46.54 -39.26
C VAL A 189 -16.16 -46.82 -40.17
N GLU A 190 -15.05 -47.34 -39.62
CA GLU A 190 -13.82 -47.67 -40.37
C GLU A 190 -13.67 -49.17 -40.77
N ALA A 191 -14.63 -50.04 -40.42
CA ALA A 191 -14.65 -51.47 -40.77
C ALA A 191 -15.57 -51.81 -41.96
#